data_AF-A0A7K2KP07-F1
#
_entry.id   AF-A0A7K2KP07-F1
#
_cell.length_a   1.000
_cell.length_b   1.000
_cell.length_c   1.000
_cell.angle_alpha   90.00
_cell.angle_beta   90.00
_cell.angle_gamma   90.00
#
_symmetry.space_group_name_H-M   'P 1'
#
loop_
_entity.id
_entity.type
_entity.pdbx_description
1 polymer ?
#
loop_
_entity_poly.entity_id
_entity_poly.type
_entity_poly.pdbx_seq_one_letter_code
_entity_poly.pdbx_strand_id
1 'polypeptide(L)'
;MPVIRTRATPESPPVQTYSPVPHARLPHTHRHRHVLASTVDAFGTAHWLLADRVPEAGIDVPPYDALFVSVHEDGATEVTELSAIRARWPHVGRLPDGGFVVTSSRERRHEDGTQVQVFDALGRESWTFSVGDAVEHLLVDAAGDLWVGHFDENPLGIRRWSATGQLRWSAEDIPGAGWIMDCYALNVSR
;
A
#
# COMPACT_ATOMS: atom_id res chain seq x y z
N MET A 1 -45.89 46.31 35.95
CA MET A 1 -45.53 44.88 35.85
C MET A 1 -45.11 44.59 34.42
N PRO A 2 -43.86 44.17 34.14
CA PRO A 2 -43.44 43.85 32.78
C PRO A 2 -43.70 42.37 32.46
N VAL A 3 -44.18 42.11 31.24
CA VAL A 3 -44.42 40.78 30.67
C VAL A 3 -43.12 40.25 30.07
N ILE A 4 -42.66 39.10 30.55
CA ILE A 4 -41.50 38.39 29.98
C ILE A 4 -41.98 37.62 28.74
N ARG A 5 -41.43 37.94 27.56
CA ARG A 5 -41.61 37.13 26.34
C ARG A 5 -40.53 36.06 26.28
N THR A 6 -40.95 34.80 26.26
CA THR A 6 -40.09 33.63 26.04
C THR A 6 -39.61 33.61 24.59
N ARG A 7 -38.29 33.63 24.35
CA ARG A 7 -37.70 33.38 23.02
C ARG A 7 -37.81 31.89 22.71
N ALA A 8 -38.33 31.56 21.54
CA ALA A 8 -38.29 30.20 21.00
C ALA A 8 -36.84 29.80 20.69
N THR A 9 -36.47 28.57 21.04
CA THR A 9 -35.22 27.92 20.69
C THR A 9 -35.15 27.71 19.17
N PRO A 10 -34.02 27.99 18.50
CA PRO A 10 -33.89 27.71 17.07
C PRO A 10 -33.85 26.21 16.82
N GLU A 11 -34.61 25.73 15.83
CA GLU A 11 -34.51 24.36 15.35
C GLU A 11 -33.10 24.09 14.80
N SER A 12 -32.51 22.99 15.25
CA SER A 12 -31.23 22.51 14.71
C SER A 12 -31.37 22.13 13.24
N PRO A 13 -30.39 22.47 12.38
CA PRO A 13 -30.44 22.08 10.97
C PRO A 13 -30.42 20.55 10.83
N PRO A 14 -31.06 20.00 9.78
CA PRO A 14 -31.08 18.57 9.55
C PRO A 14 -29.66 18.04 9.29
N VAL A 15 -29.30 16.97 9.98
CA VAL A 15 -28.04 16.24 9.74
C VAL A 15 -28.12 15.60 8.36
N GLN A 16 -27.28 16.05 7.43
CA GLN A 16 -27.12 15.36 6.14
C GLN A 16 -26.32 14.08 6.37
N THR A 17 -27.00 12.94 6.23
CA THR A 17 -26.36 11.62 6.21
C THR A 17 -25.72 11.42 4.85
N TYR A 18 -24.43 11.69 4.73
CA TYR A 18 -23.64 11.28 3.57
C TYR A 18 -23.27 9.80 3.75
N SER A 19 -23.83 8.93 2.91
CA SER A 19 -23.33 7.56 2.77
C SER A 19 -22.06 7.61 1.91
N PRO A 20 -20.90 7.17 2.41
CA PRO A 20 -19.68 7.13 1.60
C PRO A 20 -19.88 6.17 0.42
N VAL A 21 -19.59 6.65 -0.79
CA VAL A 21 -19.52 5.81 -1.99
C VAL A 21 -18.14 5.15 -1.99
N PRO A 22 -18.03 3.82 -2.13
CA PRO A 22 -16.73 3.17 -2.18
C PRO A 22 -15.99 3.56 -3.45
N HIS A 23 -14.69 3.87 -3.31
CA HIS A 23 -13.78 4.19 -4.42
C HIS A 23 -13.74 3.07 -5.46
N ALA A 24 -13.52 1.83 -5.00
CA ALA A 24 -13.53 0.63 -5.82
C ALA A 24 -14.02 -0.57 -5.01
N ARG A 25 -14.37 -1.67 -5.71
CA ARG A 25 -14.80 -2.93 -5.08
C ARG A 25 -14.06 -4.10 -5.70
N LEU A 26 -13.52 -4.98 -4.86
CA LEU A 26 -12.99 -6.25 -5.33
C LEU A 26 -14.11 -7.05 -6.03
N PRO A 27 -13.89 -7.56 -7.26
CA PRO A 27 -14.91 -8.31 -8.00
C PRO A 27 -15.40 -9.53 -7.23
N HIS A 28 -16.69 -9.81 -7.33
CA HIS A 28 -17.36 -10.88 -6.60
C HIS A 28 -16.75 -12.27 -6.84
N THR A 29 -16.21 -12.49 -8.03
CA THR A 29 -15.51 -13.72 -8.44
C THR A 29 -14.34 -14.06 -7.52
N HIS A 30 -13.70 -13.07 -6.88
CA HIS A 30 -12.52 -13.27 -6.05
C HIS A 30 -12.82 -13.26 -4.54
N ARG A 31 -14.08 -13.13 -4.11
CA ARG A 31 -14.46 -13.05 -2.69
C ARG A 31 -14.16 -14.29 -1.85
N HIS A 32 -13.90 -15.41 -2.50
CA HIS A 32 -13.52 -16.66 -1.83
C HIS A 32 -12.04 -16.70 -1.44
N ARG A 33 -11.23 -15.75 -1.93
CA ARG A 33 -9.81 -15.64 -1.62
C ARG A 33 -9.56 -14.70 -0.46
N HIS A 34 -8.44 -14.89 0.21
CA HIS A 34 -7.97 -14.02 1.27
C HIS A 34 -7.26 -12.81 0.68
N VAL A 35 -7.65 -11.61 1.12
CA VAL A 35 -6.93 -10.37 0.82
C VAL A 35 -5.71 -10.30 1.73
N LEU A 36 -4.52 -10.29 1.13
CA LEU A 36 -3.25 -10.15 1.85
C LEU A 36 -2.79 -8.70 1.93
N ALA A 37 -3.03 -7.93 0.87
CA ALA A 37 -2.70 -6.52 0.77
C ALA A 37 -3.65 -5.83 -0.22
N SER A 38 -3.77 -4.50 -0.08
CA SER A 38 -4.45 -3.67 -1.06
C SER A 38 -3.85 -2.28 -1.10
N THR A 39 -3.91 -1.64 -2.26
CA THR A 39 -3.46 -0.25 -2.44
C THR A 39 -4.28 0.44 -3.54
N VAL A 40 -4.09 1.75 -3.70
CA VAL A 40 -4.55 2.52 -4.86
C VAL A 40 -3.32 3.16 -5.47
N ASP A 41 -3.09 2.99 -6.78
CA ASP A 41 -1.92 3.57 -7.45
C ASP A 41 -2.07 5.08 -7.72
N ALA A 42 -1.02 5.69 -8.26
CA ALA A 42 -0.98 7.11 -8.59
C ALA A 42 -2.00 7.51 -9.69
N PHE A 43 -2.65 6.55 -10.33
CA PHE A 43 -3.64 6.74 -11.39
C PHE A 43 -5.08 6.46 -10.93
N GLY A 44 -5.28 6.15 -9.64
CA GLY A 44 -6.60 5.87 -9.07
C GLY A 44 -7.04 4.41 -9.22
N THR A 45 -6.22 3.53 -9.79
CA THR A 45 -6.51 2.10 -9.93
C THR A 45 -6.40 1.42 -8.58
N ALA A 46 -7.42 0.66 -8.19
CA ALA A 46 -7.38 -0.11 -6.96
C ALA A 46 -6.77 -1.49 -7.20
N HIS A 47 -5.90 -1.93 -6.30
CA HIS A 47 -5.18 -3.19 -6.39
C HIS A 47 -5.37 -4.05 -5.16
N TRP A 48 -5.43 -5.37 -5.37
CA TRP A 48 -5.45 -6.36 -4.30
C TRP A 48 -4.48 -7.50 -4.60
N LEU A 49 -3.75 -7.93 -3.58
CA LEU A 49 -3.02 -9.20 -3.58
C LEU A 49 -3.84 -10.24 -2.85
N LEU A 50 -4.17 -11.34 -3.53
CA LEU A 50 -5.09 -12.35 -3.04
C LEU A 50 -4.43 -13.73 -3.03
N ALA A 51 -4.69 -14.53 -1.99
CA ALA A 51 -4.24 -15.92 -1.93
C ALA A 51 -5.40 -16.85 -1.57
N ASP A 52 -5.29 -18.12 -1.98
CA ASP A 52 -6.30 -19.14 -1.64
C ASP A 52 -6.31 -19.45 -0.14
N ARG A 53 -5.20 -19.20 0.55
CA ARG A 53 -5.06 -19.36 2.01
C ARG A 53 -4.19 -18.22 2.55
N VAL A 54 -4.43 -17.81 3.80
CA VAL A 54 -3.51 -16.92 4.50
C VAL A 54 -2.21 -17.67 4.76
N PRO A 55 -1.03 -17.16 4.36
CA PRO A 55 0.25 -17.75 4.73
C PRO A 55 0.37 -17.81 6.26
N GLU A 56 0.81 -18.94 6.80
CA GLU A 56 0.92 -19.13 8.25
C GLU A 56 1.88 -18.11 8.89
N ALA A 57 1.66 -17.71 10.14
CA ALA A 57 2.64 -16.92 10.87
C ALA A 57 3.76 -17.85 11.38
N GLY A 58 5.04 -17.48 11.22
CA GLY A 58 6.16 -18.32 11.68
C GLY A 58 7.52 -17.86 11.19
N ILE A 59 8.57 -18.61 11.49
CA ILE A 59 9.93 -18.29 11.01
C ILE A 59 10.16 -18.91 9.62
N ASP A 60 9.49 -20.01 9.25
CA ASP A 60 9.80 -20.70 8.00
C ASP A 60 8.52 -20.95 7.19
N VAL A 61 8.10 -19.93 6.44
CA VAL A 61 6.91 -20.02 5.57
C VAL A 61 7.41 -20.24 4.16
N PRO A 62 6.95 -21.32 3.51
CA PRO A 62 7.31 -21.56 2.13
C PRO A 62 6.79 -20.42 1.25
N PRO A 63 7.49 -20.10 0.14
CA PRO A 63 6.96 -19.20 -0.87
C PRO A 63 5.57 -19.67 -1.32
N TYR A 64 4.72 -18.71 -1.66
CA TYR A 64 3.34 -18.96 -2.06
C TYR A 64 3.00 -18.23 -3.36
N ASP A 65 2.01 -18.75 -4.06
CA ASP A 65 1.45 -18.11 -5.24
C ASP A 65 0.27 -17.21 -4.83
N ALA A 66 0.10 -16.10 -5.53
CA ALA A 66 -0.97 -15.16 -5.30
C ALA A 66 -1.50 -14.58 -6.61
N LEU A 67 -2.68 -13.99 -6.53
CA LEU A 67 -3.32 -13.28 -7.62
C LEU A 67 -3.27 -11.78 -7.34
N PHE A 68 -2.72 -11.02 -8.28
CA PHE A 68 -2.79 -9.57 -8.28
C PHE A 68 -3.99 -9.14 -9.13
N VAL A 69 -4.94 -8.44 -8.51
CA VAL A 69 -6.16 -7.95 -9.17
C VAL A 69 -6.11 -6.44 -9.20
N SER A 70 -6.27 -5.86 -10.38
CA SER A 70 -6.38 -4.41 -10.58
C SER A 70 -7.78 -4.05 -11.08
N VAL A 71 -8.40 -3.04 -10.50
CA VAL A 71 -9.70 -2.50 -10.91
C VAL A 71 -9.54 -1.02 -11.22
N HIS A 72 -9.76 -0.69 -12.48
CA HIS A 72 -9.73 0.67 -13.01
C HIS A 72 -11.00 1.44 -12.64
N GLU A 73 -10.98 2.76 -12.74
CA GLU A 73 -12.14 3.62 -12.40
C GLU A 73 -13.39 3.32 -13.25
N ASP A 74 -13.19 2.88 -14.49
CA ASP A 74 -14.26 2.46 -15.40
C ASP A 74 -14.83 1.05 -15.07
N GLY A 75 -14.27 0.38 -14.06
CA GLY A 75 -14.63 -0.97 -13.65
C GLY A 75 -13.92 -2.08 -14.42
N ALA A 76 -13.06 -1.76 -15.40
CA ALA A 76 -12.24 -2.76 -16.07
C ALA A 76 -11.33 -3.46 -15.05
N THR A 77 -11.20 -4.78 -15.19
CA THR A 77 -10.44 -5.62 -14.25
C THR A 77 -9.30 -6.33 -14.98
N GLU A 78 -8.11 -6.27 -14.40
CA GLU A 78 -6.94 -7.04 -14.82
C GLU A 78 -6.50 -8.00 -13.72
N VAL A 79 -5.97 -9.15 -14.13
CA VAL A 79 -5.60 -10.22 -13.22
C VAL A 79 -4.27 -10.84 -13.66
N THR A 80 -3.31 -10.91 -12.74
CA THR A 80 -2.00 -11.55 -12.98
C THR A 80 -1.66 -12.50 -11.84
N GLU A 81 -1.18 -13.70 -12.17
CA GLU A 81 -0.63 -14.63 -11.18
C GLU A 81 0.82 -14.28 -10.89
N LEU A 82 1.15 -14.18 -9.60
CA LEU A 82 2.50 -13.98 -9.09
C LEU A 82 2.90 -15.25 -8.37
N SER A 83 4.03 -15.83 -8.76
CA SER A 83 4.52 -17.09 -8.17
C SER A 83 5.69 -16.85 -7.21
N ALA A 84 5.88 -17.78 -6.27
CA ALA A 84 7.01 -17.77 -5.33
C ALA A 84 7.16 -16.45 -4.55
N ILE A 85 6.05 -15.85 -4.12
CA ILE A 85 6.07 -14.72 -3.19
C ILE A 85 6.60 -15.20 -1.84
N ARG A 86 7.60 -14.47 -1.34
CA ARG A 86 8.26 -14.68 -0.04
C ARG A 86 7.76 -13.70 1.02
N ALA A 87 7.05 -12.66 0.59
CA ALA A 87 6.70 -11.55 1.47
C ALA A 87 5.69 -11.92 2.57
N ARG A 88 5.97 -11.42 3.79
CA ARG A 88 5.08 -11.54 4.96
C ARG A 88 4.51 -10.19 5.35
N TRP A 89 3.23 -10.17 5.69
CA TRP A 89 2.46 -8.93 5.88
C TRP A 89 2.74 -7.97 4.72
N PRO A 90 2.37 -8.38 3.50
CA PRO A 90 2.87 -7.75 2.30
C PRO A 90 2.30 -6.34 2.13
N HIS A 91 3.12 -5.44 1.61
CA HIS A 91 2.66 -4.25 0.90
C HIS A 91 2.87 -4.46 -0.59
N VAL A 92 2.03 -3.83 -1.41
CA VAL A 92 2.04 -4.03 -2.86
C VAL A 92 1.92 -2.73 -3.64
N GLY A 93 2.39 -2.75 -4.87
CA GLY A 93 2.19 -1.69 -5.85
C GLY A 93 2.30 -2.20 -7.28
N ARG A 94 1.78 -1.44 -8.24
CA ARG A 94 1.88 -1.71 -9.68
C ARG A 94 2.84 -0.71 -10.32
N LEU A 95 3.73 -1.20 -11.18
CA LEU A 95 4.69 -0.40 -11.93
C LEU A 95 4.07 0.13 -13.23
N PRO A 96 4.54 1.27 -13.77
CA PRO A 96 4.03 1.85 -15.01
C PRO A 96 4.21 0.94 -16.25
N ASP A 97 5.17 0.03 -16.22
CA ASP A 97 5.42 -0.97 -17.27
C ASP A 97 4.50 -2.20 -17.16
N GLY A 98 3.57 -2.21 -16.21
CA GLY A 98 2.67 -3.32 -15.92
C GLY A 98 3.24 -4.35 -14.95
N GLY A 99 4.48 -4.18 -14.49
CA GLY A 99 5.07 -5.00 -13.43
C GLY A 99 4.46 -4.76 -12.05
N PHE A 100 4.95 -5.49 -11.06
CA PHE A 100 4.42 -5.48 -9.70
C PHE A 100 5.54 -5.42 -8.67
N VAL A 101 5.28 -4.80 -7.54
CA VAL A 101 6.17 -4.82 -6.38
C VAL A 101 5.43 -5.44 -5.22
N VAL A 102 6.08 -6.37 -4.54
CA VAL A 102 5.61 -6.96 -3.29
C VAL A 102 6.74 -6.83 -2.27
N THR A 103 6.46 -6.28 -1.10
CA THR A 103 7.46 -6.10 -0.04
C THR A 103 6.95 -6.60 1.30
N SER A 104 7.86 -7.12 2.14
CA SER A 104 7.55 -7.46 3.53
C SER A 104 7.65 -6.24 4.45
N SER A 105 6.74 -6.16 5.42
CA SER A 105 6.83 -5.17 6.50
C SER A 105 8.13 -5.28 7.33
N ARG A 106 8.73 -6.48 7.38
CA ARG A 106 9.93 -6.77 8.16
C ARG A 106 11.07 -7.26 7.28
N GLU A 107 12.27 -6.78 7.57
CA GLU A 107 13.50 -7.36 7.04
C GLU A 107 13.91 -8.57 7.89
N ARG A 108 14.20 -9.70 7.25
CA ARG A 108 14.64 -10.89 7.97
C ARG A 108 16.15 -10.87 8.15
N ARG A 109 16.61 -10.92 9.40
CA ARG A 109 18.01 -11.26 9.70
C ARG A 109 18.33 -12.60 9.02
N HIS A 110 19.36 -12.60 8.18
CA HIS A 110 19.88 -13.73 7.41
C HIS A 110 19.21 -14.06 6.07
N GLU A 111 18.24 -13.27 5.60
CA GLU A 111 17.77 -13.35 4.22
C GLU A 111 18.26 -12.12 3.44
N ASP A 112 19.47 -12.21 2.89
CA ASP A 112 20.11 -11.11 2.16
C ASP A 112 19.22 -10.66 0.99
N GLY A 113 18.61 -9.48 1.12
CA GLY A 113 17.99 -8.76 0.01
C GLY A 113 16.69 -9.36 -0.52
N THR A 114 15.97 -10.17 0.24
CA THR A 114 14.72 -10.82 -0.22
C THR A 114 13.44 -10.05 0.13
N GLN A 115 13.58 -8.90 0.80
CA GLN A 115 12.46 -8.17 1.40
C GLN A 115 11.49 -7.64 0.35
N VAL A 116 12.01 -7.04 -0.72
CA VAL A 116 11.27 -6.59 -1.89
C VAL A 116 11.44 -7.61 -3.00
N GLN A 117 10.34 -7.97 -3.64
CA GLN A 117 10.32 -8.71 -4.89
C GLN A 117 9.63 -7.84 -5.95
N VAL A 118 10.28 -7.70 -7.09
CA VAL A 118 9.75 -7.01 -8.25
C VAL A 118 9.46 -8.03 -9.34
N PHE A 119 8.24 -8.03 -9.83
CA PHE A 119 7.75 -8.93 -10.85
C PHE A 119 7.54 -8.18 -12.16
N ASP A 120 7.82 -8.82 -13.28
CA ASP A 120 7.44 -8.30 -14.59
C ASP A 120 5.91 -8.40 -14.82
N ALA A 121 5.44 -7.85 -15.94
CA ALA A 121 4.02 -7.87 -16.30
C ALA A 121 3.43 -9.28 -16.48
N LEU A 122 4.28 -10.31 -16.62
CA LEU A 122 3.88 -11.71 -16.70
C LEU A 122 3.93 -12.43 -15.34
N GLY A 123 4.24 -11.70 -14.26
CA GLY A 123 4.28 -12.22 -12.90
C GLY A 123 5.55 -13.01 -12.55
N ARG A 124 6.64 -12.80 -13.30
CA ARG A 124 7.94 -13.44 -13.04
C ARG A 124 8.84 -12.50 -12.26
N GLU A 125 9.51 -13.01 -11.22
CA GLU A 125 10.47 -12.22 -10.45
C GLU A 125 11.62 -11.74 -11.35
N SER A 126 11.95 -10.45 -11.23
CA SER A 126 12.97 -9.75 -11.99
C SER A 126 14.04 -9.13 -11.10
N TRP A 127 13.67 -8.63 -9.92
CA TRP A 127 14.59 -8.05 -8.94
C TRP A 127 14.18 -8.39 -7.52
N THR A 128 15.19 -8.42 -6.65
CA THR A 128 14.99 -8.49 -5.21
C THR A 128 16.04 -7.65 -4.49
N PHE A 129 15.63 -6.95 -3.44
CA PHE A 129 16.48 -6.10 -2.62
C PHE A 129 15.87 -5.82 -1.25
N SER A 130 16.64 -5.19 -0.36
CA SER A 130 16.16 -4.67 0.92
C SER A 130 15.97 -3.17 0.88
N VAL A 131 14.97 -2.67 1.62
CA VAL A 131 14.71 -1.23 1.79
C VAL A 131 14.86 -0.78 3.24
N GLY A 132 15.07 -1.73 4.16
CA GLY A 132 15.21 -1.50 5.59
C GLY A 132 14.07 -2.17 6.38
N ASP A 133 14.32 -2.47 7.65
CA ASP A 133 13.28 -3.04 8.51
C ASP A 133 12.17 -2.01 8.81
N ALA A 134 11.03 -2.51 9.27
CA ALA A 134 9.90 -1.71 9.73
C ALA A 134 9.22 -0.88 8.63
N VAL A 135 8.94 -1.50 7.47
CA VAL A 135 8.16 -0.89 6.38
C VAL A 135 6.69 -0.78 6.79
N GLU A 136 6.19 0.45 6.86
CA GLU A 136 4.78 0.77 7.15
C GLU A 136 3.97 1.02 5.88
N HIS A 137 4.60 1.67 4.90
CA HIS A 137 3.94 2.08 3.67
C HIS A 137 4.83 1.84 2.46
N LEU A 138 4.20 1.39 1.37
CA LEU A 138 4.77 1.34 0.03
C LEU A 138 3.81 2.04 -0.94
N LEU A 139 4.32 3.00 -1.70
CA LEU A 139 3.63 3.54 -2.87
C LEU A 139 4.56 3.52 -4.09
N VAL A 140 4.00 3.30 -5.26
CA VAL A 140 4.69 3.43 -6.54
C VAL A 140 4.23 4.72 -7.19
N ASP A 141 5.17 5.61 -7.51
CA ASP A 141 4.85 6.83 -8.23
C ASP A 141 4.71 6.61 -9.74
N ALA A 142 4.22 7.62 -10.46
CA ALA A 142 4.00 7.54 -11.90
C ALA A 142 5.30 7.33 -12.72
N ALA A 143 6.48 7.56 -12.14
CA ALA A 143 7.77 7.27 -12.76
C ALA A 143 8.26 5.84 -12.47
N GLY A 144 7.57 5.09 -11.61
CA GLY A 144 7.95 3.75 -11.18
C GLY A 144 8.96 3.73 -10.04
N ASP A 145 9.19 4.86 -9.37
CA ASP A 145 9.99 4.89 -8.15
C ASP A 145 9.11 4.52 -6.95
N LEU A 146 9.73 3.84 -5.99
CA LEU A 146 9.11 3.27 -4.80
C LEU A 146 9.32 4.22 -3.63
N TRP A 147 8.22 4.72 -3.07
CA TRP A 147 8.20 5.49 -1.84
C TRP A 147 7.92 4.57 -0.67
N VAL A 148 8.91 4.43 0.21
CA VAL A 148 8.86 3.53 1.36
C VAL A 148 8.89 4.38 2.63
N GLY A 149 7.82 4.30 3.42
CA GLY A 149 7.73 4.88 4.75
C GLY A 149 8.00 3.81 5.81
N HIS A 150 8.85 4.13 6.78
CA HIS A 150 9.17 3.26 7.91
C HIS A 150 8.50 3.77 9.20
N PHE A 151 8.07 2.86 10.07
CA PHE A 151 7.37 3.18 11.34
C PHE A 151 8.31 3.22 12.56
N ASP A 152 7.81 3.76 13.69
CA ASP A 152 8.37 3.66 15.06
C ASP A 152 9.82 4.13 15.19
N GLU A 153 10.00 5.45 15.04
CA GLU A 153 11.26 6.16 15.29
C GLU A 153 12.44 5.69 14.42
N ASN A 154 12.15 4.88 13.39
CA ASN A 154 13.16 4.35 12.50
C ASN A 154 13.87 5.52 11.78
N PRO A 155 15.20 5.69 11.98
CA PRO A 155 15.92 6.82 11.41
C PRO A 155 15.90 6.83 9.88
N LEU A 156 15.57 5.71 9.23
CA LEU A 156 15.42 5.66 7.78
C LEU A 156 14.26 6.56 7.27
N GLY A 157 13.23 6.80 8.10
CA GLY A 157 12.10 7.68 7.77
C GLY A 157 11.41 7.31 6.45
N ILE A 158 11.17 8.30 5.59
CA ILE A 158 10.69 8.07 4.21
C ILE A 158 11.84 8.11 3.22
N ARG A 159 11.87 7.13 2.30
CA ARG A 159 12.89 7.00 1.26
C ARG A 159 12.28 6.69 -0.09
N ARG A 160 12.98 7.10 -1.15
CA ARG A 160 12.62 6.83 -2.53
C ARG A 160 13.65 5.92 -3.17
N TRP A 161 13.20 4.84 -3.79
CA TRP A 161 14.03 3.84 -4.44
C TRP A 161 13.62 3.66 -5.90
N SER A 162 14.54 3.26 -6.77
CA SER A 162 14.14 2.72 -8.08
C SER A 162 13.52 1.33 -7.92
N ALA A 163 12.77 0.89 -8.92
CA ALA A 163 12.30 -0.51 -9.03
C ALA A 163 13.43 -1.55 -9.10
N THR A 164 14.69 -1.11 -9.27
CA THR A 164 15.89 -1.96 -9.28
C THR A 164 16.71 -1.86 -7.99
N GLY A 165 16.17 -1.22 -6.95
CA GLY A 165 16.80 -1.14 -5.62
C GLY A 165 17.85 -0.03 -5.45
N GLN A 166 17.94 0.93 -6.38
CA GLN A 166 18.82 2.09 -6.20
C GLN A 166 18.14 3.14 -5.31
N LEU A 167 18.74 3.50 -4.17
CA LEU A 167 18.28 4.64 -3.37
C LEU A 167 18.42 5.93 -4.19
N ARG A 168 17.31 6.64 -4.38
CA ARG A 168 17.22 7.89 -5.15
C ARG A 168 17.20 9.12 -4.27
N TRP A 169 16.59 9.01 -3.08
CA TRP A 169 16.39 10.12 -2.16
C TRP A 169 16.07 9.61 -0.76
N SER A 170 16.53 10.34 0.27
CA SER A 170 16.19 10.08 1.67
C SER A 170 15.68 11.36 2.34
N ALA A 171 14.73 11.22 3.28
CA ALA A 171 14.29 12.36 4.08
C ALA A 171 15.41 13.01 4.92
N GLU A 172 16.45 12.24 5.24
CA GLU A 172 17.69 12.74 5.86
C GLU A 172 18.37 13.85 5.02
N ASP A 173 18.12 13.89 3.70
CA ASP A 173 18.66 14.89 2.80
C ASP A 173 17.96 16.26 2.95
N ILE A 174 16.85 16.36 3.71
CA ILE A 174 16.14 17.62 3.97
C ILE A 174 16.82 18.37 5.12
N PRO A 175 17.43 19.55 4.89
CA PRO A 175 18.02 20.33 5.96
C PRO A 175 16.98 20.75 6.99
N GLY A 176 17.21 20.40 8.25
CA GLY A 176 16.34 20.79 9.37
C GLY A 176 15.06 19.95 9.52
N ALA A 177 14.90 18.84 8.79
CA ALA A 177 13.75 17.94 8.96
C ALA A 177 13.65 17.32 10.37
N GLY A 178 14.75 17.31 11.14
CA GLY A 178 14.78 16.76 12.49
C GLY A 178 14.60 15.25 12.49
N TRP A 179 14.17 14.69 13.63
CA TRP A 179 13.86 13.27 13.75
C TRP A 179 12.43 13.03 13.26
N ILE A 180 12.29 12.18 12.25
CA ILE A 180 11.02 11.74 11.69
C ILE A 180 10.57 10.50 12.47
N MET A 181 9.39 10.55 13.08
CA MET A 181 8.87 9.48 13.94
C MET A 181 7.94 8.52 13.20
N ASP A 182 6.94 9.09 12.52
CA ASP A 182 5.97 8.36 11.69
C ASP A 182 5.82 9.08 10.35
N CYS A 183 5.90 8.31 9.25
CA CYS A 183 5.85 8.84 7.89
C CYS A 183 4.77 8.14 7.07
N TYR A 184 3.63 8.80 6.90
CA TYR A 184 2.55 8.33 6.05
C TYR A 184 2.81 8.70 4.59
N ALA A 185 2.96 7.69 3.73
CA ALA A 185 2.92 7.89 2.28
C ALA A 185 1.47 7.70 1.81
N LEU A 186 0.90 8.70 1.14
CA LEU A 186 -0.48 8.68 0.66
C LEU A 186 -0.53 9.10 -0.81
N ASN A 187 -1.26 8.34 -1.62
CA ASN A 187 -1.72 8.84 -2.91
C ASN A 187 -2.92 9.75 -2.65
N VAL A 188 -2.81 11.02 -3.05
CA VAL A 188 -3.91 11.98 -2.99
C VAL A 188 -4.44 12.21 -4.39
N SER A 189 -5.71 11.85 -4.62
CA SER A 189 -6.40 12.25 -5.85
C SER A 189 -6.65 13.77 -5.81
N ARG A 190 -6.74 14.38 -6.99
CA ARG A 190 -7.29 15.75 -7.09
C ARG A 190 -8.80 15.76 -6.90
#